data_AF-F8DCZ6-F1
#
_entry.id   AF-F8DCZ6-F1
#
_cell.length_a   1.000
_cell.length_b   1.000
_cell.length_c   1.000
_cell.angle_alpha   90.00
_cell.angle_beta   90.00
_cell.angle_gamma   90.00
#
_symmetry.space_group_name_H-M   'P 1'
#
loop_
_entity.id
_entity.type
_entity.pdbx_description
1 polymer ?
#
loop_
_entity_poly.entity_id
_entity_poly.type
_entity_poly.pdbx_seq_one_letter_code
_entity_poly.pdbx_strand_id
1 'polypeptide(L)'
;MAEPRVPGSGTERRLELPCGETMDPHDVDLGMRDYSCACGDDHAVVTDAHPPSRFFPESLVTVLQETIETDDEFDRFGTPHLMGIALEEFPEKVVTYDASDDGAVGYAMLWVADFDSRRLHEIVVELVVELMEHAISHADDDAAISEFETQMLEFDVSEFVEQYRAQRNFESEHDRAI
;
A
#
# COMPACT_ATOMS: atom_id res chain seq x y z
N MET A 1 -45.76 -8.09 5.78
CA MET A 1 -44.74 -8.92 5.11
C MET A 1 -43.41 -8.37 5.58
N ALA A 2 -42.51 -9.23 6.06
CA ALA A 2 -41.16 -8.83 6.42
C ALA A 2 -40.28 -9.05 5.19
N GLU A 3 -39.62 -8.00 4.69
CA GLU A 3 -38.57 -8.17 3.68
C GLU A 3 -37.53 -9.21 4.15
N PRO A 4 -37.00 -10.05 3.23
CA PRO A 4 -35.99 -11.04 3.56
C PRO A 4 -34.74 -10.33 4.07
N ARG A 5 -34.45 -10.43 5.37
CA ARG A 5 -33.21 -9.92 5.95
C ARG A 5 -32.08 -10.86 5.60
N VAL A 6 -31.24 -10.44 4.67
CA VAL A 6 -29.92 -11.01 4.45
C VAL A 6 -29.06 -10.64 5.68
N PRO A 7 -28.46 -11.60 6.40
CA PRO A 7 -27.45 -11.31 7.41
C PRO A 7 -26.34 -10.46 6.76
N GLY A 8 -26.05 -9.27 7.31
CA GLY A 8 -25.09 -8.30 6.75
C GLY A 8 -25.71 -7.03 6.17
N SER A 9 -27.05 -6.87 6.17
CA SER A 9 -27.73 -5.63 5.74
C SER A 9 -27.88 -4.59 6.86
N GLY A 10 -26.82 -4.42 7.64
CA GLY A 10 -26.69 -3.34 8.62
C GLY A 10 -26.13 -2.09 7.96
N THR A 11 -26.54 -0.94 8.46
CA THR A 11 -26.28 0.43 8.00
C THR A 11 -24.79 0.88 8.04
N GLU A 12 -23.84 -0.06 8.09
CA GLU A 12 -22.39 0.17 8.26
C GLU A 12 -21.58 -0.17 7.00
N ARG A 13 -22.22 -0.18 5.83
CA ARG A 13 -21.62 -0.50 4.52
C ARG A 13 -20.98 0.71 3.82
N ARG A 14 -20.61 1.74 4.58
CA ARG A 14 -20.05 2.96 4.01
C ARG A 14 -18.83 3.37 4.79
N LEU A 15 -17.71 3.44 4.07
CA LEU A 15 -16.46 3.98 4.54
C LEU A 15 -16.45 5.48 4.24
N GLU A 16 -16.26 6.31 5.27
CA GLU A 16 -16.01 7.73 5.09
C GLU A 16 -14.56 7.92 4.66
N LEU A 17 -14.37 8.63 3.55
CA LEU A 17 -13.07 8.89 2.96
C LEU A 17 -12.48 10.19 3.52
N PRO A 18 -11.15 10.35 3.51
CA PRO A 18 -10.54 11.57 4.06
C PRO A 18 -10.92 12.85 3.29
N CYS A 19 -11.39 12.74 2.05
CA CYS A 19 -11.93 13.84 1.26
C CYS A 19 -13.36 14.26 1.67
N GLY A 20 -14.01 13.50 2.57
CA GLY A 20 -15.38 13.74 3.07
C GLY A 20 -16.48 13.00 2.32
N GLU A 21 -16.15 12.30 1.23
CA GLU A 21 -17.09 11.45 0.49
C GLU A 21 -17.21 10.06 1.15
N THR A 22 -18.16 9.24 0.70
CA THR A 22 -18.33 7.86 1.19
C THR A 22 -18.26 6.86 0.05
N MET A 23 -17.59 5.73 0.27
CA MET A 23 -17.57 4.59 -0.66
C MET A 23 -18.12 3.30 -0.02
N ASP A 24 -18.62 2.37 -0.84
CA ASP A 24 -18.93 1.01 -0.39
C ASP A 24 -17.66 0.15 -0.56
N PRO A 25 -17.14 -0.49 0.50
CA PRO A 25 -16.01 -1.40 0.39
C PRO A 25 -16.23 -2.54 -0.62
N HIS A 26 -17.46 -2.96 -0.89
CA HIS A 26 -17.77 -4.00 -1.89
C HIS A 26 -17.51 -3.58 -3.33
N ASP A 27 -17.35 -2.28 -3.59
CA ASP A 27 -16.99 -1.77 -4.91
C ASP A 27 -15.47 -1.94 -5.18
N VAL A 28 -14.69 -2.40 -4.19
CA VAL A 28 -13.24 -2.63 -4.33
C VAL A 28 -12.96 -4.02 -4.89
N ASP A 29 -12.47 -4.05 -6.12
CA ASP A 29 -11.88 -5.25 -6.70
C ASP A 29 -10.48 -5.53 -6.12
N LEU A 30 -10.12 -6.81 -5.98
CA LEU A 30 -8.79 -7.24 -5.48
C LEU A 30 -7.59 -6.82 -6.36
N GLY A 31 -7.85 -6.30 -7.56
CA GLY A 31 -6.82 -5.73 -8.45
C GLY A 31 -6.86 -4.21 -8.54
N MET A 32 -7.81 -3.56 -7.87
CA MET A 32 -8.02 -2.12 -7.97
C MET A 32 -6.79 -1.36 -7.46
N ARG A 33 -6.46 -0.29 -8.17
CA ARG A 33 -5.41 0.65 -7.76
C ARG A 33 -5.96 1.99 -7.34
N ASP A 34 -6.91 2.48 -8.12
CA ASP A 34 -7.51 3.79 -7.97
C ASP A 34 -9.03 3.63 -7.92
N TYR A 35 -9.65 4.30 -6.97
CA TYR A 35 -11.09 4.48 -6.86
C TYR A 35 -11.44 5.90 -7.32
N SER A 36 -12.19 6.00 -8.42
CA SER A 36 -12.64 7.29 -8.93
C SER A 36 -13.76 7.85 -8.07
N CYS A 37 -13.44 8.86 -7.28
CA CYS A 37 -14.30 9.37 -6.23
C CYS A 37 -15.25 10.47 -6.74
N ALA A 38 -16.36 10.65 -6.02
CA ALA A 38 -17.32 11.73 -6.30
C ALA A 38 -16.74 13.14 -6.06
N CYS A 39 -15.65 13.26 -5.29
CA CYS A 39 -14.95 14.54 -5.10
C CYS A 39 -14.26 15.05 -6.39
N GLY A 40 -14.05 14.16 -7.37
CA GLY A 40 -13.42 14.47 -8.67
C GLY A 40 -11.99 13.97 -8.83
N ASP A 41 -11.37 13.49 -7.75
CA ASP A 41 -10.02 12.91 -7.74
C ASP A 41 -10.06 11.38 -7.63
N ASP A 42 -8.93 10.73 -7.94
CA ASP A 42 -8.74 9.29 -7.76
C ASP A 42 -8.07 9.03 -6.38
N HIS A 43 -8.57 8.02 -5.68
CA HIS A 43 -8.06 7.60 -4.38
C HIS A 43 -7.36 6.25 -4.48
N ALA A 44 -6.13 6.16 -3.97
CA ALA A 44 -5.39 4.92 -3.94
C ALA A 44 -6.10 3.90 -3.06
N VAL A 45 -6.23 2.68 -3.57
CA VAL A 45 -6.82 1.55 -2.87
C VAL A 45 -5.80 0.43 -2.72
N VAL A 46 -5.65 -0.07 -1.50
CA VAL A 46 -4.79 -1.20 -1.18
C VAL A 46 -5.55 -2.15 -0.25
N THR A 47 -5.53 -3.45 -0.54
CA THR A 47 -6.00 -4.50 0.36
C THR A 47 -4.84 -5.35 0.86
N ASP A 48 -5.05 -6.10 1.94
CA ASP A 48 -4.07 -7.05 2.49
C ASP A 48 -3.75 -8.20 1.53
N ALA A 49 -4.63 -8.49 0.58
CA ALA A 49 -4.40 -9.47 -0.48
C ALA A 49 -3.32 -9.03 -1.50
N HIS A 50 -3.02 -7.72 -1.59
CA HIS A 50 -1.94 -7.26 -2.47
C HIS A 50 -0.57 -7.66 -1.92
N PRO A 51 0.34 -8.22 -2.74
CA PRO A 51 1.70 -8.48 -2.30
C PRO A 51 2.51 -7.17 -2.19
N PRO A 52 3.56 -7.11 -1.34
CA PRO A 52 4.51 -5.99 -1.32
C PRO A 52 5.19 -5.77 -2.68
N SER A 53 5.20 -6.79 -3.54
CA SER A 53 5.71 -6.68 -4.90
C SER A 53 4.88 -5.74 -5.79
N ARG A 54 3.75 -5.24 -5.29
CA ARG A 54 3.04 -4.10 -5.85
C ARG A 54 3.88 -2.81 -5.84
N PHE A 55 4.72 -2.62 -4.83
CA PHE A 55 5.52 -1.41 -4.63
C PHE A 55 7.01 -1.62 -4.94
N PHE A 56 7.54 -2.83 -4.71
CA PHE A 56 8.97 -3.10 -4.84
C PHE A 56 9.28 -4.37 -5.64
N PRO A 57 10.43 -4.47 -6.32
CA PRO A 57 10.88 -5.72 -6.91
C PRO A 57 10.92 -6.86 -5.88
N GLU A 58 10.63 -8.09 -6.31
CA GLU A 58 10.58 -9.26 -5.41
C GLU A 58 11.90 -9.52 -4.67
N SER A 59 13.02 -9.18 -5.30
CA SER A 59 14.34 -9.26 -4.66
C SER A 59 14.45 -8.33 -3.47
N LEU A 60 13.95 -7.09 -3.57
CA LEU A 60 13.96 -6.14 -2.47
C LEU A 60 12.95 -6.54 -1.38
N VAL A 61 11.76 -7.01 -1.77
CA VAL A 61 10.78 -7.56 -0.81
C VAL A 61 11.40 -8.68 0.01
N THR A 62 12.16 -9.56 -0.63
CA THR A 62 12.86 -10.66 0.06
C THR A 62 13.85 -10.13 1.09
N VAL A 63 14.68 -9.15 0.72
CA VAL A 63 15.62 -8.50 1.65
C VAL A 63 14.89 -7.87 2.84
N LEU A 64 13.81 -7.13 2.58
CA LEU A 64 13.01 -6.50 3.64
C LEU A 64 12.42 -7.55 4.60
N GLN A 65 11.90 -8.67 4.07
CA GLN A 65 11.37 -9.76 4.89
C GLN A 65 12.43 -10.53 5.69
N GLU A 66 13.66 -10.57 5.21
CA GLU A 66 14.78 -11.20 5.93
C GLU A 66 15.40 -10.25 6.97
N THR A 67 15.27 -8.94 6.78
CA THR A 67 15.94 -7.92 7.60
C THR A 67 15.05 -7.35 8.69
N ILE A 68 13.75 -7.18 8.41
CA ILE A 68 12.79 -6.56 9.33
C ILE A 68 12.07 -7.65 10.12
N GLU A 69 12.30 -7.66 11.43
CA GLU A 69 11.52 -8.46 12.37
C GLU A 69 10.18 -7.77 12.65
N THR A 70 9.11 -8.56 12.72
CA THR A 70 7.75 -8.07 12.99
C THR A 70 7.31 -8.55 14.37
N ASP A 71 6.72 -7.65 15.16
CA ASP A 71 6.27 -7.91 16.55
C ASP A 71 4.76 -8.17 16.65
N ASP A 72 4.10 -8.47 15.53
CA ASP A 72 2.66 -8.65 15.42
C ASP A 72 2.26 -10.09 15.02
N GLU A 73 1.03 -10.26 14.57
CA GLU A 73 0.48 -11.56 14.18
C GLU A 73 0.90 -12.03 12.79
N PHE A 74 1.60 -11.20 12.02
CA PHE A 74 2.09 -11.54 10.69
C PHE A 74 3.47 -12.20 10.78
N ASP A 75 3.63 -13.32 10.08
CA ASP A 75 4.89 -14.09 10.07
C ASP A 75 6.07 -13.31 9.49
N ARG A 76 5.82 -12.31 8.63
CA ARG A 76 6.84 -11.54 7.89
C ARG A 76 6.36 -10.14 7.53
N PHE A 77 7.31 -9.25 7.28
CA PHE A 77 7.08 -7.95 6.68
C PHE A 77 6.25 -8.06 5.38
N GLY A 78 5.29 -7.15 5.22
CA GLY A 78 4.22 -7.29 4.23
C GLY A 78 3.45 -5.99 3.97
N THR A 79 2.42 -6.07 3.13
CA THR A 79 1.57 -4.93 2.78
C THR A 79 0.90 -4.27 4.00
N PRO A 80 0.40 -5.03 5.01
CA PRO A 80 -0.11 -4.41 6.24
C PRO A 80 0.92 -3.51 6.93
N HIS A 81 2.19 -3.89 6.95
CA HIS A 81 3.28 -3.09 7.53
C HIS A 81 3.56 -1.85 6.69
N LEU A 82 3.64 -1.98 5.36
CA LEU A 82 3.83 -0.83 4.47
C LEU A 82 2.71 0.21 4.62
N MET A 83 1.46 -0.26 4.69
CA MET A 83 0.31 0.61 4.89
C MET A 83 0.23 1.14 6.32
N GLY A 84 0.74 0.41 7.31
CA GLY A 84 0.92 0.87 8.68
C GLY A 84 1.85 2.09 8.73
N ILE A 85 3.02 2.01 8.11
CA ILE A 85 3.97 3.13 8.05
C ILE A 85 3.36 4.34 7.30
N ALA A 86 2.65 4.10 6.19
CA ALA A 86 1.96 5.17 5.47
C ALA A 86 0.84 5.83 6.30
N LEU A 87 0.09 5.05 7.07
CA LEU A 87 -0.94 5.57 7.98
C LEU A 87 -0.34 6.35 9.16
N GLU A 88 0.82 5.92 9.67
CA GLU A 88 1.56 6.63 10.72
C GLU A 88 2.04 8.01 10.24
N GLU A 89 2.58 8.10 9.03
CA GLU A 89 3.02 9.37 8.45
C GLU A 89 1.83 10.26 8.02
N PHE A 90 0.77 9.66 7.48
CA PHE A 90 -0.38 10.37 6.92
C PHE A 90 -1.73 9.98 7.55
N PRO A 91 -1.92 10.17 8.87
CA PRO A 91 -3.08 9.66 9.60
C PRO A 91 -4.40 10.33 9.20
N GLU A 92 -4.35 11.55 8.65
CA GLU A 92 -5.53 12.28 8.18
C GLU A 92 -5.82 12.08 6.69
N LYS A 93 -4.97 11.30 5.99
CA LYS A 93 -5.06 11.10 4.54
C LYS A 93 -5.19 9.65 4.13
N VAL A 94 -5.09 8.72 5.08
CA VAL A 94 -5.32 7.29 4.86
C VAL A 94 -6.38 6.82 5.85
N VAL A 95 -7.41 6.15 5.37
CA VAL A 95 -8.42 5.50 6.19
C VAL A 95 -8.34 3.99 6.02
N THR A 96 -8.61 3.27 7.10
CA THR A 96 -8.60 1.81 7.13
C THR A 96 -10.02 1.28 7.37
N TYR A 97 -10.38 0.21 6.66
CA TYR A 97 -11.61 -0.55 6.87
C TYR A 97 -11.26 -1.99 7.18
N ASP A 98 -11.80 -2.49 8.30
CA ASP A 98 -11.72 -3.89 8.72
C ASP A 98 -12.88 -4.67 8.11
N ALA A 99 -12.55 -5.61 7.23
CA ALA A 99 -13.47 -6.49 6.54
C ALA A 99 -13.32 -7.96 7.00
N SER A 100 -12.64 -8.22 8.11
CA SER A 100 -12.36 -9.59 8.59
C SER A 100 -13.62 -10.42 8.84
N ASP A 101 -14.74 -9.76 9.21
CA ASP A 101 -16.05 -10.39 9.38
C ASP A 101 -16.93 -10.37 8.11
N ASP A 102 -16.45 -9.80 7.01
CA ASP A 102 -17.18 -9.69 5.74
C ASP A 102 -16.65 -10.66 4.67
N GLY A 103 -17.23 -11.86 4.66
CA GLY A 103 -16.90 -12.90 3.69
C GLY A 103 -17.27 -12.60 2.23
N ALA A 104 -17.86 -11.44 1.92
CA ALA A 104 -18.28 -11.10 0.56
C ALA A 104 -17.19 -10.38 -0.26
N VAL A 105 -16.22 -9.72 0.38
CA VAL A 105 -15.24 -8.84 -0.30
C VAL A 105 -13.91 -9.50 -0.64
N GLY A 106 -13.55 -10.60 0.05
CA GLY A 106 -12.37 -11.41 -0.29
C GLY A 106 -11.02 -10.84 0.19
N TYR A 107 -11.04 -9.81 1.04
CA TYR A 107 -9.89 -9.26 1.76
C TYR A 107 -10.27 -9.04 3.22
N ALA A 108 -9.28 -8.97 4.13
CA ALA A 108 -9.53 -8.71 5.55
C ALA A 108 -9.34 -7.22 5.90
N MET A 109 -8.47 -6.51 5.17
CA MET A 109 -8.18 -5.11 5.42
C MET A 109 -8.18 -4.31 4.11
N LEU A 110 -8.71 -3.11 4.17
CA LEU A 110 -8.71 -2.13 3.07
C LEU A 110 -8.14 -0.80 3.57
N TRP A 111 -7.20 -0.24 2.83
CA TRP A 111 -6.70 1.12 3.00
C TRP A 111 -7.09 1.96 1.79
N VAL A 112 -7.59 3.17 2.07
CA VAL A 112 -7.95 4.14 1.03
C VAL A 112 -7.28 5.47 1.35
N ALA A 113 -6.57 6.03 0.37
CA ALA A 113 -5.81 7.28 0.55
C ALA A 113 -6.39 8.45 -0.27
N ASP A 114 -6.26 9.67 0.26
CA ASP A 114 -6.66 10.94 -0.37
C ASP A 114 -5.67 11.43 -1.45
N PHE A 115 -5.03 10.49 -2.13
CA PHE A 115 -4.13 10.71 -3.24
C PHE A 115 -4.15 9.46 -4.12
N ASP A 116 -3.77 9.60 -5.38
CA ASP A 116 -3.80 8.50 -6.33
C ASP A 116 -2.75 7.42 -6.03
N SER A 117 -2.89 6.26 -6.68
CA SER A 117 -2.04 5.10 -6.47
C SER A 117 -0.60 5.27 -6.92
N ARG A 118 -0.31 6.26 -7.77
CA ARG A 118 1.07 6.60 -8.13
C ARG A 118 1.70 7.37 -6.98
N ARG A 119 1.02 8.38 -6.45
CA ARG A 119 1.52 9.16 -5.32
C ARG A 119 1.69 8.29 -4.08
N LEU A 120 0.76 7.36 -3.82
CA LEU A 120 0.92 6.37 -2.75
C LEU A 120 2.19 5.53 -2.95
N HIS A 121 2.49 5.12 -4.18
CA HIS A 121 3.68 4.32 -4.47
C HIS A 121 4.96 5.11 -4.23
N GLU A 122 5.02 6.38 -4.63
CA GLU A 122 6.14 7.28 -4.30
C GLU A 122 6.33 7.38 -2.78
N ILE A 123 5.26 7.66 -2.04
CA ILE A 123 5.27 7.75 -0.57
C ILE A 123 5.78 6.45 0.07
N VAL A 124 5.27 5.29 -0.36
CA VAL A 124 5.70 4.01 0.21
C VAL A 124 7.19 3.74 -0.05
N VAL A 125 7.71 4.14 -1.22
CA VAL A 125 9.14 4.04 -1.54
C VAL A 125 9.97 4.99 -0.68
N GLU A 126 9.55 6.24 -0.55
CA GLU A 126 10.17 7.24 0.33
C GLU A 126 10.28 6.72 1.76
N LEU A 127 9.17 6.22 2.33
CA LEU A 127 9.12 5.74 3.71
C LEU A 127 10.01 4.51 3.96
N VAL A 128 10.10 3.58 3.01
CA VAL A 128 11.01 2.43 3.13
C VAL A 128 12.46 2.85 3.04
N VAL A 129 12.78 3.81 2.17
CA VAL A 129 14.12 4.40 2.07
C VAL A 129 14.50 5.07 3.39
N GLU A 130 13.62 5.89 3.96
CA GLU A 130 13.83 6.55 5.25
C GLU A 130 14.04 5.54 6.39
N LEU A 131 13.26 4.44 6.38
CA LEU A 131 13.45 3.36 7.34
C LEU A 131 14.85 2.74 7.22
N MET A 132 15.31 2.48 6.00
CA MET A 132 16.65 1.95 5.74
C MET A 132 17.75 2.95 6.14
N GLU A 133 17.56 4.24 5.86
CA GLU A 133 18.47 5.31 6.29
C GLU A 133 18.61 5.36 7.81
N HIS A 134 17.48 5.30 8.52
CA HIS A 134 17.51 5.28 9.97
C HIS A 134 18.24 4.03 10.47
N ALA A 135 17.98 2.85 9.91
CA ALA A 135 18.66 1.62 10.30
C ALA A 135 20.18 1.67 10.06
N ILE A 136 20.64 2.14 8.91
CA ILE A 136 22.07 2.21 8.59
C ILE A 136 22.78 3.29 9.41
N SER A 137 22.10 4.37 9.78
CA SER A 137 22.68 5.42 10.63
C SER A 137 23.09 4.93 12.03
N HIS A 138 22.51 3.82 12.50
CA HIS A 138 22.88 3.14 13.75
C HIS A 138 23.93 2.04 13.56
N ALA A 139 24.41 1.79 12.34
CA ALA A 139 25.46 0.81 12.09
C ALA A 139 26.83 1.34 12.54
N ASP A 140 27.66 0.47 13.11
CA ASP A 140 29.04 0.81 13.51
C ASP A 140 30.03 0.88 12.32
N ASP A 141 29.53 0.96 11.08
CA ASP A 141 30.32 0.95 9.84
C ASP A 141 30.18 2.27 9.06
N ASP A 142 31.10 3.20 9.33
CA ASP A 142 31.17 4.52 8.68
C ASP A 142 31.26 4.43 7.13
N ALA A 143 31.83 3.34 6.59
CA ALA A 143 31.94 3.17 5.15
C ALA A 143 30.58 2.81 4.53
N ALA A 144 29.82 1.93 5.19
CA ALA A 144 28.47 1.57 4.76
C ALA A 144 27.52 2.77 4.80
N ILE A 145 27.61 3.61 5.85
CA ILE A 145 26.83 4.84 5.99
C ILE A 145 27.11 5.79 4.81
N SER A 146 28.39 6.10 4.56
CA SER A 146 28.78 7.04 3.49
C SER A 146 28.41 6.53 2.09
N GLU A 147 28.50 5.23 1.85
CA GLU A 147 28.08 4.61 0.59
C GLU A 147 26.57 4.76 0.37
N PHE A 148 25.76 4.46 1.40
CA PHE A 148 24.32 4.60 1.33
C PHE A 148 23.89 6.05 1.10
N GLU A 149 24.44 7.01 1.84
CA GLU A 149 24.16 8.44 1.65
C GLU A 149 24.46 8.89 0.21
N THR A 150 25.56 8.39 -0.38
CA THR A 150 25.92 8.71 -1.77
C THR A 150 24.91 8.13 -2.75
N GLN A 151 24.49 6.87 -2.58
CA GLN A 151 23.47 6.24 -3.42
C GLN A 151 22.13 6.98 -3.29
N MET A 152 21.80 7.46 -2.10
CA MET A 152 20.56 8.18 -1.86
C MET A 152 20.48 9.55 -2.53
N LEU A 153 21.61 10.26 -2.67
CA LEU A 153 21.66 11.52 -3.41
C LEU A 153 21.32 11.37 -4.89
N GLU A 154 21.52 10.17 -5.46
CA GLU A 154 21.26 9.87 -6.86
C GLU A 154 19.92 9.17 -7.09
N PHE A 155 19.23 8.75 -6.02
CA PHE A 155 17.99 7.99 -6.13
C PHE A 155 16.78 8.89 -6.39
N ASP A 156 16.23 8.82 -7.60
CA ASP A 156 14.99 9.49 -7.97
C ASP A 156 13.79 8.54 -7.77
N VAL A 157 13.01 8.80 -6.73
CA VAL A 157 11.79 8.04 -6.40
C VAL A 157 10.77 8.08 -7.53
N SER A 158 10.57 9.25 -8.14
CA SER A 158 9.58 9.43 -9.21
C SER A 158 9.97 8.63 -10.43
N GLU A 159 11.25 8.65 -10.81
CA GLU A 159 11.78 7.86 -11.92
C GLU A 159 11.67 6.35 -11.62
N PHE A 160 12.04 5.92 -10.40
CA PHE A 160 11.87 4.53 -9.98
C PHE A 160 10.41 4.06 -10.11
N VAL A 161 9.46 4.83 -9.57
CA VAL A 161 8.04 4.49 -9.61
C VAL A 161 7.53 4.46 -11.05
N GLU A 162 7.89 5.43 -11.88
CA GLU A 162 7.51 5.46 -13.29
C GLU A 162 7.99 4.21 -14.02
N GLN A 163 9.28 3.88 -13.91
CA GLN A 163 9.85 2.70 -14.56
C GLN A 163 9.24 1.41 -14.03
N TYR A 164 9.08 1.28 -12.71
CA TYR A 164 8.53 0.08 -12.09
C TYR A 164 7.08 -0.16 -12.50
N ARG A 165 6.25 0.89 -12.52
CA ARG A 165 4.86 0.80 -12.94
C ARG A 165 4.75 0.52 -14.43
N ALA A 166 5.61 1.11 -15.26
CA ALA A 166 5.65 0.81 -16.69
C ALA A 166 5.98 -0.65 -16.98
N GLN A 167 6.91 -1.25 -16.23
CA GLN A 167 7.25 -2.68 -16.35
C GLN A 167 6.13 -3.62 -15.86
N ARG A 168 5.22 -3.14 -15.00
CA ARG A 168 4.17 -3.95 -14.36
C ARG A 168 2.77 -3.69 -14.88
N ASN A 169 2.54 -2.60 -15.63
CA ASN A 169 1.32 -2.36 -16.38
C ASN A 169 1.37 -3.21 -17.65
N PHE A 170 1.13 -4.51 -17.48
CA PHE A 170 0.88 -5.42 -18.59
C PHE A 170 -0.53 -5.16 -19.09
N GLU A 171 -0.63 -4.40 -20.18
CA GLU A 171 -1.89 -4.10 -20.88
C GLU A 171 -2.46 -5.36 -21.57
N SER A 172 -1.66 -6.41 -21.75
CA SER A 172 -2.07 -7.66 -22.39
C SER A 172 -1.50 -8.93 -21.75
N GLU A 173 -2.15 -10.07 -22.01
CA GLU A 173 -1.69 -11.43 -21.67
C GLU A 173 -0.37 -11.84 -22.35
N HIS A 174 0.15 -11.00 -23.26
CA HIS A 174 1.39 -11.23 -23.98
C HIS A 174 2.55 -10.38 -23.47
N ASP A 175 2.30 -9.46 -22.55
CA ASP A 175 3.35 -8.60 -22.05
C ASP A 175 4.21 -9.40 -21.06
N ARG A 176 5.52 -9.34 -21.28
CA ARG A 176 6.51 -10.03 -20.44
C ARG A 176 7.36 -8.97 -19.75
N ALA A 177 7.61 -9.18 -18.47
CA ALA A 177 8.72 -8.54 -17.79
C ALA A 177 10.00 -8.84 -18.58
N ILE A 178 10.79 -7.81 -18.89
CA ILE A 178 12.10 -7.95 -19.54
C ILE A 178 13.11 -8.46 -18.51
#